data_AF-A0A1C4FH57-F1
#
_entry.id   AF-A0A1C4FH57-F1
#
_cell.length_a   1.000
_cell.length_b   1.000
_cell.length_c   1.000
_cell.angle_alpha   90.00
_cell.angle_beta   90.00
_cell.angle_gamma   90.00
#
_symmetry.space_group_name_H-M   'P 1'
#
loop_
_entity.id
_entity.type
_entity.pdbx_description
1 polymer ?
#
loop_
_entity_poly.entity_id
_entity_poly.type
_entity_poly.pdbx_seq_one_letter_code
_entity_poly.pdbx_strand_id
1 'polypeptide(L)'
;MSYYILVENPDYTASEALRESKRIMKGQKLKLFVLWLSFIGWFLLAAFIGMFTFNLSFIFISPYYNTTVSHFYLDLIKKQDIGEAT
;
A
#
# COMPACT_ATOMS: atom_id res chain seq x y z
N MET A 1 -1.12 -6.65 -0.49
CA MET A 1 -2.10 -6.40 0.57
C MET A 1 -2.89 -7.64 0.97
N SER A 2 -3.21 -8.57 0.05
CA SER A 2 -3.85 -9.86 0.41
C SER A 2 -3.06 -10.69 1.44
N TYR A 3 -1.73 -10.51 1.51
CA TYR A 3 -0.87 -11.21 2.48
C TYR A 3 -1.17 -10.85 3.94
N TYR A 4 -1.53 -9.58 4.23
CA TYR A 4 -1.83 -9.15 5.60
C TYR A 4 -3.18 -9.68 6.10
N ILE A 5 -4.17 -9.77 5.20
CA ILE A 5 -5.51 -10.32 5.51
C ILE A 5 -5.41 -11.82 5.83
N LEU A 6 -4.56 -12.55 5.10
CA LEU A 6 -4.31 -13.98 5.34
C LEU A 6 -3.57 -14.25 6.67
N VAL A 7 -2.77 -13.30 7.16
CA VAL A 7 -2.09 -13.42 8.45
C VAL A 7 -3.06 -13.20 9.62
N GLU A 8 -4.00 -12.27 9.49
CA GLU A 8 -5.00 -12.00 10.54
C GLU A 8 -6.13 -13.03 10.57
N ASN A 9 -6.43 -13.67 9.44
CA ASN A 9 -7.47 -14.70 9.34
C ASN A 9 -6.96 -15.88 8.48
N PRO A 10 -6.25 -16.85 9.10
CA PRO A 10 -5.71 -18.01 8.40
C PRO A 10 -6.77 -18.94 7.78
N ASP A 11 -8.04 -18.80 8.18
CA ASP A 11 -9.18 -19.55 7.62
C ASP A 11 -9.71 -19.00 6.29
N TYR A 12 -9.29 -17.80 5.86
CA TYR A 12 -9.72 -17.28 4.56
C TYR A 12 -9.00 -18.00 3.42
N THR A 13 -9.77 -18.57 2.50
CA THR A 13 -9.25 -19.02 1.21
C THR A 13 -8.68 -17.82 0.44
N ALA A 14 -7.60 -17.99 -0.32
CA ALA A 14 -6.94 -16.92 -1.09
C ALA A 14 -7.93 -16.06 -1.93
N SER A 15 -8.99 -16.68 -2.45
CA SER A 15 -10.08 -16.02 -3.17
C SER A 15 -10.94 -15.10 -2.29
N GLU A 16 -11.20 -15.47 -1.05
CA GLU A 16 -11.97 -14.66 -0.10
C GLU A 16 -11.14 -13.50 0.43
N ALA A 17 -9.87 -13.73 0.77
CA ALA A 17 -8.92 -12.67 1.11
C ALA A 17 -8.78 -11.65 -0.04
N LEU A 18 -8.81 -12.13 -1.30
CA LEU A 18 -8.76 -11.25 -2.48
C LEU A 18 -10.07 -10.47 -2.67
N ARG A 19 -11.23 -11.10 -2.45
CA ARG A 19 -12.54 -10.45 -2.54
C ARG A 19 -12.68 -9.36 -1.47
N GLU A 20 -12.24 -9.66 -0.25
CA GLU A 20 -12.28 -8.73 0.87
C GLU A 20 -11.29 -7.59 0.68
N SER A 21 -10.05 -7.86 0.25
CA SER A 21 -9.11 -6.82 -0.20
C SER A 21 -9.73 -5.89 -1.25
N LYS A 22 -10.46 -6.45 -2.23
CA LYS A 22 -11.17 -5.65 -3.26
C LYS A 22 -12.30 -4.82 -2.67
N ARG A 23 -13.02 -5.31 -1.65
CA ARG A 23 -14.09 -4.61 -0.95
C ARG A 23 -13.54 -3.45 -0.13
N ILE A 24 -12.49 -3.70 0.64
CA ILE A 24 -11.76 -2.72 1.47
C ILE A 24 -11.17 -1.60 0.59
N MET A 25 -10.68 -1.94 -0.60
CA MET A 25 -10.18 -0.94 -1.56
C MET A 25 -11.27 -0.15 -2.31
N LYS A 26 -12.54 -0.57 -2.23
CA LYS A 26 -13.64 0.06 -2.96
C LYS A 26 -13.98 1.40 -2.30
N GLY A 27 -13.65 2.51 -2.96
CA GLY A 27 -13.84 3.87 -2.44
C GLY A 27 -12.55 4.57 -1.97
N GLN A 28 -11.43 3.86 -1.95
CA GLN A 28 -10.11 4.43 -1.61
C GLN A 28 -9.12 4.37 -2.79
N LYS A 29 -9.61 4.03 -3.99
CA LYS A 29 -8.84 4.04 -5.26
C LYS A 29 -8.21 5.41 -5.55
N LEU A 30 -8.88 6.51 -5.20
CA LEU A 30 -8.37 7.86 -5.36
C LEU A 30 -7.18 8.16 -4.44
N LYS A 31 -7.22 7.72 -3.17
CA LYS A 31 -6.05 7.86 -2.29
C LYS A 31 -4.88 7.01 -2.79
N LEU A 32 -5.14 5.80 -3.27
CA LEU A 32 -4.13 4.99 -3.96
C LEU A 32 -3.52 5.74 -5.14
N PHE A 33 -4.34 6.40 -5.96
CA PHE A 33 -3.86 7.18 -7.09
C PHE A 33 -2.97 8.35 -6.67
N VAL A 34 -3.36 9.11 -5.64
CA VAL A 34 -2.54 10.21 -5.06
C VAL A 34 -1.24 9.68 -4.45
N LEU A 35 -1.30 8.52 -3.79
CA LEU A 35 -0.13 7.85 -3.25
C LEU A 35 0.85 7.49 -4.37
N TRP A 36 0.34 6.86 -5.43
CA TRP A 36 1.12 6.55 -6.63
C TRP A 36 1.68 7.80 -7.31
N LEU A 37 0.91 8.89 -7.39
CA LEU A 37 1.37 10.18 -7.93
C LEU A 37 2.53 10.75 -7.10
N SER A 38 2.47 10.62 -5.78
CA SER A 38 3.55 11.06 -4.89
C SER A 38 4.80 10.20 -5.10
N PHE A 39 4.63 8.88 -5.23
CA PHE A 39 5.75 7.96 -5.51
C PHE A 39 6.35 8.16 -6.90
N ILE A 40 5.57 8.50 -7.92
CA ILE A 40 6.11 8.77 -9.27
C ILE A 40 7.17 9.87 -9.23
N GLY A 41 6.96 10.91 -8.41
CA GLY A 41 7.92 11.99 -8.21
C GLY A 41 9.21 11.50 -7.56
N TRP A 42 9.11 10.68 -6.51
CA TRP A 42 10.27 10.08 -5.85
C TRP A 42 11.02 9.09 -6.76
N PHE A 43 10.31 8.30 -7.57
CA PHE A 43 10.92 7.39 -8.54
C PHE A 43 11.63 8.15 -9.67
N LEU A 44 11.05 9.22 -10.20
CA LEU A 44 11.69 10.08 -11.19
C LEU A 44 12.93 10.76 -10.60
N LEU A 45 12.83 11.28 -9.38
CA LEU A 45 13.96 11.91 -8.69
C LEU A 45 15.08 10.90 -8.41
N ALA A 46 14.73 9.70 -7.96
CA ALA A 46 15.70 8.63 -7.74
C ALA A 46 16.30 8.06 -9.01
N ALA A 47 15.56 8.03 -10.12
CA ALA A 47 16.12 7.67 -11.43
C ALA A 47 17.11 8.74 -11.91
N PHE A 48 16.75 10.02 -11.74
CA PHE A 48 17.61 11.14 -12.12
C PHE A 48 18.88 11.19 -11.27
N ILE A 49 18.78 11.06 -9.94
CA ILE A 49 19.92 10.99 -9.01
C ILE A 49 20.69 9.67 -9.21
N GLY A 50 20.00 8.57 -9.42
CA GLY A 50 20.57 7.24 -9.62
C GLY A 50 21.42 7.13 -10.88
N MET A 51 21.10 7.90 -11.91
CA MET A 51 21.93 8.08 -13.10
C MET A 51 23.30 8.69 -12.74
N PHE A 52 23.38 9.52 -11.70
CA PHE A 52 24.64 10.10 -11.21
C PHE A 52 25.31 9.28 -10.09
N THR A 53 24.56 8.52 -9.30
CA THR A 53 25.05 7.92 -8.03
C THR A 53 24.90 6.39 -7.97
N PHE A 54 24.88 5.69 -9.11
CA PHE A 54 24.88 4.22 -9.13
C PHE A 54 23.68 3.60 -8.37
N ASN A 55 22.48 4.18 -8.53
CA ASN A 55 21.22 3.68 -7.97
C ASN A 55 21.12 3.55 -6.42
N LEU A 56 21.93 4.27 -5.63
CA LEU A 56 21.83 4.23 -4.14
C LEU A 56 20.48 4.71 -3.58
N SER A 57 19.72 5.53 -4.32
CA SER A 57 18.42 6.02 -3.89
C SER A 57 17.39 4.92 -3.62
N PHE A 58 17.56 3.73 -4.21
CA PHE A 58 16.63 2.62 -4.04
C PHE A 58 16.61 2.05 -2.60
N ILE A 59 17.73 2.12 -1.90
CA ILE A 59 17.85 1.66 -0.49
C ILE A 59 16.95 2.49 0.43
N PHE A 60 16.79 3.78 0.16
CA PHE A 60 15.96 4.67 0.97
C PHE A 60 14.48 4.61 0.57
N ILE A 61 14.18 4.40 -0.71
CA ILE A 61 12.79 4.30 -1.19
C ILE A 61 12.13 3.01 -0.71
N SER A 62 12.85 1.90 -0.61
CA SER A 62 12.30 0.61 -0.18
C SER A 62 11.57 0.64 1.18
N PRO A 63 12.20 1.06 2.30
CA PRO A 63 11.52 1.14 3.59
C PRO A 63 10.42 2.20 3.59
N TYR A 64 10.61 3.32 2.89
CA TYR A 64 9.60 4.38 2.79
C TYR A 64 8.33 3.89 2.08
N TYR A 65 8.50 3.16 0.97
CA TYR A 65 7.41 2.51 0.24
C TYR A 65 6.69 1.50 1.13
N ASN A 66 7.45 0.64 1.82
CA ASN A 66 6.87 -0.40 2.66
C ASN A 66 6.07 0.19 3.84
N THR A 67 6.64 1.14 4.58
CA THR A 67 5.94 1.83 5.69
C THR A 67 4.68 2.52 5.21
N THR A 68 4.73 3.20 4.07
CA THR A 68 3.56 3.90 3.51
C THR A 68 2.45 2.93 3.13
N VAL A 69 2.80 1.81 2.49
CA VAL A 69 1.85 0.74 2.13
C VAL A 69 1.25 0.09 3.38
N SER A 70 2.04 -0.17 4.41
CA SER A 70 1.56 -0.72 5.69
C SER A 70 0.62 0.23 6.41
N HIS A 71 0.97 1.52 6.51
CA HIS A 71 0.10 2.52 7.12
C HIS A 71 -1.20 2.72 6.35
N PHE A 72 -1.13 2.71 5.02
CA PHE A 72 -2.32 2.80 4.19
C PHE A 72 -3.24 1.61 4.42
N TYR A 73 -2.71 0.40 4.54
CA TYR A 73 -3.50 -0.79 4.85
C TYR A 73 -4.15 -0.71 6.25
N LEU A 74 -3.43 -0.26 7.27
CA LEU A 74 -3.97 -0.05 8.62
C LEU A 74 -5.11 0.99 8.63
N ASP A 75 -4.94 2.09 7.89
CA ASP A 75 -5.97 3.14 7.76
C ASP A 75 -7.24 2.60 7.10
N LEU A 76 -7.08 1.69 6.12
CA LEU A 76 -8.20 1.03 5.45
C LEU A 76 -9.00 0.12 6.38
N ILE A 77 -8.33 -0.75 7.15
CA ILE A 77 -9.00 -1.63 8.13
C ILE A 77 -9.70 -0.78 9.19
N LYS A 78 -8.98 0.19 9.76
CA LYS A 78 -9.54 1.06 10.80
C LYS A 78 -10.81 1.76 10.32
N LYS A 79 -10.83 2.20 9.05
CA LYS A 79 -12.01 2.84 8.47
C LYS A 79 -13.17 1.88 8.23
N GLN A 80 -12.90 0.61 7.96
CA GLN A 80 -13.92 -0.43 7.83
C GLN A 80 -14.54 -0.77 9.19
N ASP A 81 -13.72 -0.95 10.24
CA ASP A 81 -14.18 -1.22 11.60
C ASP A 81 -15.12 -0.12 12.12
N ILE A 82 -14.76 1.15 11.85
CA ILE A 82 -15.61 2.30 12.18
C ILE A 82 -16.93 2.31 11.40
N GLY A 83 -16.94 1.78 10.16
CA GLY A 83 -18.12 1.72 9.31
C GLY A 83 -19.08 0.57 9.60
N GLU A 84 -18.62 -0.50 10.26
CA GLU A 84 -19.51 -1.55 10.78
C GLU A 84 -20.10 -1.22 12.16
N ALA A 85 -19.52 -0.23 12.87
CA ALA A 85 -20.00 0.26 14.16
C ALA A 85 -21.08 1.36 14.08
N THR A 86 -21.46 1.82 12.88
CA THR A 86 -22.48 2.86 12.61
C THR A 86 -23.62 2.33 11.78
#